data_AF-A0A240UJW0-F1
#
_entry.id   AF-A0A240UJW0-F1
#
_cell.length_a   1.000
_cell.length_b   1.000
_cell.length_c   1.000
_cell.angle_alpha   90.00
_cell.angle_beta   90.00
_cell.angle_gamma   90.00
#
_symmetry.space_group_name_H-M   'P 1'
#
loop_
_entity.id
_entity.type
_entity.pdbx_description
1 polymer ?
#
loop_
_entity_poly.entity_id
_entity_poly.type
_entity_poly.pdbx_seq_one_letter_code
_entity_poly.pdbx_strand_id
1 'polypeptide(L)'
;MASLLCKVTVTGEPSCKSDSGIAGQYEFGVHLKRTVNPSALADAEKSEIACRVLDCFHSRIGIDVLDDFVIAVTLPNGQEITDDDTPGAALVGAVSYYT
;
A
#
# COMPACT_ATOMS: atom_id res chain seq x y z
N MET A 1 -1.01 20.55 1.76
CA MET A 1 -0.69 19.17 2.15
C MET A 1 -0.34 18.41 0.89
N ALA A 2 0.72 17.59 0.91
CA ALA A 2 1.09 16.78 -0.25
C ALA A 2 0.38 15.43 -0.17
N SER A 3 -0.09 14.95 -1.30
CA SER A 3 -0.75 13.65 -1.43
C SER A 3 -0.10 12.84 -2.53
N LEU A 4 0.19 11.57 -2.24
CA LEU A 4 0.78 10.60 -3.15
C LEU A 4 -0.28 9.60 -3.56
N LEU A 5 -0.29 9.19 -4.83
CA LEU A 5 -1.14 8.10 -5.31
C LEU A 5 -0.31 6.83 -5.35
N CYS A 6 -0.67 5.85 -4.53
CA CYS A 6 -0.07 4.52 -4.49
C CYS A 6 -1.05 3.51 -5.07
N LYS A 7 -0.55 2.47 -5.73
CA LYS A 7 -1.36 1.38 -6.25
C LYS A 7 -1.00 0.11 -5.53
N VAL A 8 -1.98 -0.60 -4.99
CA VAL A 8 -1.80 -1.94 -4.47
C VAL A 8 -2.22 -2.91 -5.56
N THR A 9 -1.29 -3.75 -5.98
CA THR A 9 -1.56 -4.85 -6.88
C THR A 9 -1.57 -6.13 -6.07
N VAL A 10 -2.67 -6.86 -6.16
CA VAL A 10 -2.84 -8.17 -5.53
C VAL A 10 -2.88 -9.21 -6.63
N THR A 11 -1.89 -10.09 -6.65
CA THR A 11 -1.82 -11.21 -7.59
C THR A 11 -1.82 -12.53 -6.84
N GLY A 12 -2.64 -13.47 -7.28
CA GLY A 12 -2.80 -14.77 -6.64
C GLY A 12 -4.07 -15.45 -7.13
N GLU A 13 -4.13 -16.76 -6.99
CA GLU A 13 -5.34 -17.53 -7.27
C GLU A 13 -6.09 -17.75 -5.95
N PRO A 14 -7.37 -17.35 -5.85
CA PRO A 14 -8.14 -17.58 -4.64
C PRO A 14 -8.26 -19.07 -4.35
N SER A 15 -7.65 -19.52 -3.26
CA SER A 15 -7.78 -20.91 -2.80
C SER A 15 -9.18 -21.20 -2.25
N CYS A 16 -9.87 -20.17 -1.75
CA CYS A 16 -11.20 -20.23 -1.16
C CYS A 16 -12.18 -19.20 -1.77
N LYS A 17 -13.49 -19.50 -1.64
CA LYS A 17 -14.57 -18.58 -2.11
C LYS A 17 -14.58 -17.24 -1.36
N SER A 18 -14.05 -17.21 -0.14
CA SER A 18 -13.95 -16.00 0.68
C SER A 18 -13.00 -14.97 0.08
N ASP A 19 -11.98 -15.43 -0.65
CA ASP A 19 -10.91 -14.58 -1.21
C ASP A 19 -11.08 -14.37 -2.73
N SER A 20 -12.17 -14.91 -3.28
CA SER A 20 -12.52 -14.79 -4.69
C SER A 20 -12.90 -13.35 -5.03
N GLY A 21 -11.95 -12.60 -5.61
CA GLY A 21 -12.14 -11.20 -6.02
C GLY A 21 -11.23 -10.19 -5.32
N ILE A 22 -10.31 -10.66 -4.48
CA ILE A 22 -9.27 -9.81 -3.87
C ILE A 22 -8.14 -9.52 -4.88
N ALA A 23 -7.86 -10.45 -5.80
CA ALA A 23 -6.91 -10.21 -6.87
C ALA A 23 -7.40 -9.04 -7.75
N GLY A 24 -6.56 -8.03 -7.90
CA GLY A 24 -6.93 -6.78 -8.55
C GLY A 24 -5.95 -5.65 -8.28
N GLN A 25 -6.31 -4.46 -8.76
CA GLN A 25 -5.57 -3.24 -8.52
C GLN A 25 -6.44 -2.28 -7.70
N TYR A 26 -5.85 -1.68 -6.67
CA TYR A 26 -6.50 -0.77 -5.74
C TYR A 26 -5.70 0.51 -5.65
N GLU A 27 -6.35 1.67 -5.72
CA GLU A 27 -5.67 2.97 -5.68
C GLU A 27 -5.85 3.63 -4.31
N PHE A 28 -4.75 4.08 -3.73
CA PHE A 28 -4.71 4.69 -2.40
C PHE A 28 -4.03 6.06 -2.45
N GLY A 29 -4.73 7.07 -1.97
CA GLY A 29 -4.20 8.39 -1.66
C GLY A 29 -3.53 8.45 -0.30
N VAL A 30 -2.24 8.72 -0.28
CA VAL A 30 -1.46 8.88 0.95
C VAL A 30 -1.23 10.36 1.19
N HIS A 31 -1.85 10.87 2.25
CA HIS A 31 -1.70 12.24 2.71
C HIS A 31 -0.49 12.35 3.63
N LEU A 32 0.51 13.10 3.20
CA LEU A 32 1.75 13.29 3.94
C LEU A 32 1.67 14.50 4.86
N LYS A 33 2.32 14.40 6.02
CA LYS A 33 2.42 15.52 6.98
C LYS A 33 3.22 16.69 6.42
N ARG A 34 4.16 16.42 5.51
CA ARG A 34 4.99 17.41 4.82
C ARG A 34 5.05 17.11 3.33
N THR A 35 5.35 18.13 2.54
CA THR A 35 5.62 17.95 1.11
C THR A 35 6.98 17.29 0.92
N VAL A 36 6.98 16.17 0.20
CA VAL A 36 8.19 15.45 -0.23
C VAL A 36 8.11 15.20 -1.73
N ASN A 37 9.27 15.12 -2.37
CA ASN A 37 9.32 14.69 -3.76
C ASN A 37 9.27 13.16 -3.81
N PRO A 38 8.35 12.54 -4.56
CA PRO A 38 8.25 11.09 -4.63
C PRO A 38 9.53 10.42 -5.15
N SER A 39 10.27 11.10 -6.03
CA SER A 39 11.57 10.64 -6.54
C SER A 39 12.72 10.79 -5.53
N ALA A 40 12.52 11.54 -4.44
CA ALA A 40 13.54 11.79 -3.41
C ALA A 40 13.12 11.26 -2.03
N LEU A 41 12.08 10.41 -1.96
CA LEU A 41 11.72 9.71 -0.75
C LEU A 41 12.89 8.83 -0.29
N ALA A 42 13.21 8.87 1.00
CA ALA A 42 14.12 7.89 1.59
C ALA A 42 13.45 6.51 1.66
N ASP A 43 14.22 5.43 1.60
CA ASP A 43 13.65 4.08 1.62
C ASP A 43 12.78 3.82 2.86
N ALA A 44 13.17 4.34 4.03
CA ALA A 44 12.34 4.27 5.25
C ALA A 44 10.98 4.98 5.12
N GLU A 45 10.92 6.10 4.39
CA GLU A 45 9.66 6.82 4.13
C GLU A 45 8.79 6.05 3.14
N LYS A 46 9.40 5.43 2.13
CA LYS A 46 8.71 4.58 1.16
C LYS A 46 8.10 3.35 1.82
N SER A 47 8.87 2.67 2.67
CA SER A 47 8.40 1.52 3.45
C SER A 47 7.24 1.91 4.35
N GLU A 48 7.33 3.04 5.05
CA GLU A 48 6.20 3.54 5.85
C GLU A 48 4.95 3.79 5.00
N ILE A 49 5.10 4.43 3.83
CA ILE A 49 3.98 4.65 2.89
C ILE A 49 3.37 3.31 2.50
N ALA A 50 4.18 2.33 2.11
CA ALA A 50 3.72 1.00 1.75
C ALA A 50 2.99 0.31 2.91
N CYS A 51 3.58 0.24 4.10
CA CYS A 51 2.94 -0.35 5.29
C CYS A 51 1.59 0.29 5.59
N ARG A 52 1.48 1.62 5.52
CA ARG A 52 0.23 2.33 5.80
C ARG A 52 -0.83 2.07 4.73
N VAL A 53 -0.42 1.91 3.48
CA VAL A 53 -1.32 1.55 2.38
C VAL A 53 -1.80 0.12 2.54
N LEU A 54 -0.91 -0.82 2.89
CA LEU A 54 -1.22 -2.23 3.14
C LEU A 54 -2.13 -2.40 4.36
N ASP A 55 -1.86 -1.70 5.46
CA ASP A 55 -2.71 -1.67 6.65
C ASP A 55 -4.13 -1.17 6.31
N CYS A 56 -4.23 -0.11 5.51
CA CYS A 56 -5.51 0.39 5.02
C CYS A 56 -6.22 -0.62 4.10
N PHE A 57 -5.45 -1.33 3.26
CA PHE A 57 -5.95 -2.39 2.39
C PHE A 57 -6.48 -3.59 3.18
N HIS A 58 -5.69 -4.15 4.11
CA HIS A 58 -6.10 -5.25 4.99
C HIS A 58 -7.34 -4.87 5.82
N SER A 59 -7.37 -3.66 6.39
CA SER A 59 -8.54 -3.14 7.11
C SER A 59 -9.79 -3.04 6.21
N ARG A 60 -9.60 -2.73 4.92
CA ARG A 60 -10.68 -2.61 3.94
C ARG A 60 -11.27 -3.96 3.54
N ILE A 61 -10.43 -4.95 3.25
CA ILE A 61 -10.87 -6.29 2.88
C ILE A 61 -11.32 -7.11 4.10
N GLY A 62 -10.92 -6.70 5.31
CA GLY A 62 -11.28 -7.38 6.56
C GLY A 62 -10.57 -8.72 6.73
N ILE A 63 -9.40 -8.89 6.12
CA ILE A 63 -8.58 -10.09 6.13
C ILE A 63 -7.19 -9.69 6.60
N ASP A 64 -6.77 -10.27 7.72
CA ASP A 64 -5.48 -9.98 8.36
C ASP A 64 -4.30 -10.64 7.63
N VAL A 65 -4.51 -11.78 6.96
CA VAL A 65 -3.46 -12.53 6.28
C VAL A 65 -3.98 -13.11 4.96
N LEU A 66 -3.29 -12.81 3.88
CA LEU A 66 -3.54 -13.37 2.54
C LEU A 66 -2.34 -14.24 2.14
N ASP A 67 -2.22 -15.42 2.74
CA ASP A 67 -1.09 -16.33 2.47
C ASP A 67 -1.02 -16.81 1.01
N ASP A 68 -2.16 -16.81 0.30
CA ASP A 68 -2.25 -17.25 -1.10
C ASP A 68 -2.00 -16.12 -2.13
N PHE A 69 -1.82 -14.88 -1.66
CA PHE A 69 -1.67 -13.72 -2.55
C PHE A 69 -0.38 -12.96 -2.31
N VAL A 70 0.19 -12.47 -3.41
CA VAL A 70 1.29 -11.52 -3.38
C VAL A 70 0.70 -10.13 -3.45
N ILE A 71 0.95 -9.34 -2.41
CA ILE A 71 0.52 -7.95 -2.32
C ILE A 71 1.73 -7.04 -2.51
N ALA A 72 1.66 -6.19 -3.52
CA ALA A 72 2.72 -5.26 -3.86
C ALA A 72 2.17 -3.83 -3.93
N VAL A 73 2.86 -2.88 -3.30
CA VAL A 73 2.55 -1.45 -3.36
C VAL A 73 3.45 -0.77 -4.38
N THR A 74 2.87 -0.31 -5.47
CA THR A 74 3.52 0.59 -6.43
C THR A 74 3.37 2.03 -5.97
N LEU A 75 4.50 2.66 -5.66
CA LEU A 75 4.60 4.07 -5.33
C LEU A 75 4.54 4.93 -6.60
N PRO A 76 4.19 6.23 -6.51
CA PRO A 76 4.09 7.11 -7.67
C PRO A 76 5.44 7.37 -8.38
N ASN A 77 6.56 7.04 -7.74
CA ASN A 77 7.88 7.07 -8.37
C ASN A 77 8.16 5.81 -9.23
N GLY A 78 7.21 4.87 -9.31
CA GLY A 78 7.32 3.61 -10.03
C GLY A 78 8.01 2.49 -9.25
N GLN A 79 8.43 2.75 -8.01
CA GLN A 79 9.04 1.74 -7.15
C GLN A 79 7.97 0.84 -6.55
N GLU A 80 8.23 -0.46 -6.54
CA GLU A 80 7.37 -1.47 -5.94
C GLU A 80 7.94 -1.89 -4.58
N ILE A 81 7.09 -1.95 -3.57
CA ILE A 81 7.42 -2.41 -2.22
C ILE A 81 6.44 -3.52 -1.83
N THR A 82 6.99 -4.64 -1.39
CA THR A 82 6.26 -5.80 -0.88
C THR A 82 6.06 -5.72 0.63
N ASP A 83 5.06 -6.43 1.15
CA ASP A 83 4.61 -6.42 2.56
C ASP A 83 5.69 -6.78 3.61
N ASP A 84 6.84 -7.31 3.20
CA ASP A 84 7.92 -7.77 4.10
C ASP A 84 8.74 -6.63 4.76
N ASP A 85 8.49 -5.35 4.43
CA ASP A 85 9.31 -4.24 4.92
C ASP A 85 8.77 -3.60 6.21
N THR A 86 9.65 -3.35 7.19
CA THR A 86 9.27 -2.79 8.50
C THR A 86 9.16 -1.26 8.43
N PRO A 87 8.08 -0.63 8.93
CA PRO A 87 7.92 0.83 8.84
C PRO A 87 8.98 1.55 9.69
N GLY A 88 9.83 2.35 9.04
CA GLY A 88 10.94 3.06 9.69
C GLY A 88 10.72 4.56 9.93
N ALA A 89 9.66 5.17 9.38
CA ALA A 89 9.44 6.63 9.42
C ALA A 89 8.04 6.99 9.96
N ALA A 90 7.80 8.29 10.23
CA ALA A 90 6.52 8.85 10.69
C ALA A 90 5.99 10.00 9.80
N LEU A 91 6.22 9.89 8.49
CA LEU A 91 5.88 10.82 7.42
C LEU A 91 4.38 10.80 7.03
N VAL A 92 3.75 9.62 7.10
CA VAL A 92 2.36 9.43 6.66
C VAL A 92 1.41 10.03 7.69
N GLY A 93 0.51 10.90 7.23
CA GLY A 93 -0.52 11.52 8.04
C GLY A 93 -1.83 10.73 8.00
N ALA A 94 -2.30 10.40 6.80
CA ALA A 94 -3.51 9.62 6.57
C ALA A 94 -3.42 8.86 5.25
N VAL A 95 -4.15 7.76 5.12
CA VAL A 95 -4.34 7.03 3.86
C VAL A 95 -5.84 7.02 3.53
N SER A 96 -6.16 7.20 2.26
CA SER A 96 -7.53 7.25 1.73
C SER A 96 -7.60 6.33 0.52
N TYR A 97 -8.67 5.56 0.39
CA TYR A 97 -8.89 4.68 -0.75
C TYR A 97 -9.71 5.42 -1.82
N TYR A 98 -9.28 5.35 -3.08
CA TYR A 98 -10.03 5.85 -4.23
C TYR A 98 -10.55 4.65 -5.03
N THR A 99 -11.86 4.63 -5.25
CA THR A 99 -12.59 3.51 -5.88
C THR A 99 -12.38 3.41 -7.38
#